data_AF-X8IXE6-F1
#
_entry.id   AF-X8IXE6-F1
#
_cell.length_a   1.000
_cell.length_b   1.000
_cell.length_c   1.000
_cell.angle_alpha   90.00
_cell.angle_beta   90.00
_cell.angle_gamma   90.00
#
_symmetry.space_group_name_H-M   'P 1'
#
loop_
_entity.id
_entity.type
_entity.pdbx_description
1 polymer ?
#
loop_
_entity_poly.entity_id
_entity_poly.type
_entity_poly.pdbx_seq_one_letter_code
_entity_poly.pdbx_strand_id
1 'polypeptide(L)'
;MAGPSKARSPGPAASLPTFTRAMSPALLGTAIKASTNTARERVAPSALAKSWTEVLDCIPSAYKEALHKSFKDLHSRALKFHNCEAAYEKLHAGQNDAKPPPPVQGLHEPHWQVTKEFRDSEKGTSRLQDIAAAHQNYVTLAWEAGLELKGAELAFHQNRVLTESWWPPILAIADDVYNKMDRRGPRVIPAVEGQEMTVVYKESAILIQEHKDFVEGLPNLCLRVFAIKKARVVADANKLRRKAVLKDAADVDMANGTNTDSNVVKAMVQAEVRKFLSKNPQQTKGTPPSKGAKVKAPKLFVCKHKGKTGHTDPKTGLAAPLHYGPKQKQRNQGGKNKGKGKQGESSKQSK
;
A
#
# COMPACT_ATOMS: atom_id res chain seq x y z
N MET A 1 64.15 -42.99 -12.82
CA MET A 1 64.76 -42.64 -11.52
C MET A 1 64.29 -41.24 -11.17
N ALA A 2 63.28 -41.04 -10.34
CA ALA A 2 63.24 -41.16 -8.87
C ALA A 2 63.87 -39.95 -8.13
N GLY A 3 63.03 -38.93 -7.85
CA GLY A 3 63.10 -37.99 -6.72
C GLY A 3 64.03 -36.75 -6.82
N PRO A 4 63.83 -35.71 -5.96
CA PRO A 4 62.87 -35.60 -4.86
C PRO A 4 61.89 -34.40 -4.92
N SER A 5 60.72 -34.63 -4.33
CA SER A 5 59.66 -33.67 -4.04
C SER A 5 60.11 -32.59 -3.05
N LYS A 6 59.91 -31.30 -3.41
CA LYS A 6 59.97 -30.18 -2.46
C LYS A 6 58.69 -30.15 -1.62
N ALA A 7 58.74 -30.77 -0.46
CA ALA A 7 57.77 -30.54 0.61
C ALA A 7 57.90 -29.09 1.10
N ARG A 8 56.82 -28.30 0.99
CA ARG A 8 56.71 -27.02 1.70
C ARG A 8 56.43 -27.31 3.17
N SER A 9 57.38 -26.97 4.04
CA SER A 9 57.17 -26.89 5.48
C SER A 9 56.05 -25.89 5.81
N PRO A 10 55.09 -26.22 6.69
CA PRO A 10 54.23 -25.20 7.29
C PRO A 10 55.09 -24.36 8.24
N GLY A 11 55.17 -23.05 7.99
CA GLY A 11 55.83 -22.12 8.91
C GLY A 11 55.13 -22.09 10.28
N PRO A 12 55.84 -21.71 11.36
CA PRO A 12 55.25 -21.67 12.69
C PRO A 12 54.11 -20.65 12.72
N ALA A 13 52.92 -21.11 13.10
CA ALA A 13 51.82 -20.23 13.43
C ALA A 13 52.27 -19.33 14.59
N ALA A 14 52.42 -18.04 14.31
CA ALA A 14 52.63 -17.04 15.35
C ALA A 14 51.45 -17.15 16.33
N SER A 15 51.75 -17.51 17.58
CA SER A 15 50.77 -17.53 18.67
C SER A 15 50.30 -16.10 18.89
N LEU A 16 49.12 -15.77 18.37
CA LEU A 16 48.43 -14.54 18.70
C LEU A 16 48.16 -14.54 20.21
N PRO A 17 48.45 -13.44 20.94
CA PRO A 17 48.20 -13.38 22.37
C PRO A 17 46.72 -13.61 22.67
N THR A 18 46.47 -14.37 23.73
CA THR A 18 45.19 -14.93 24.20
C THR A 18 44.10 -13.91 24.57
N PHE A 19 44.24 -12.64 24.19
CA PHE A 19 43.29 -11.57 24.44
C PHE A 19 42.15 -11.47 23.42
N THR A 20 42.29 -12.11 22.26
CA THR A 20 41.23 -12.12 21.22
C THR A 20 40.02 -12.97 21.58
N ARG A 21 40.08 -13.79 22.63
CA ARG A 21 38.95 -14.63 23.06
C ARG A 21 37.92 -13.91 23.94
N ALA A 22 38.24 -12.73 24.46
CA ALA A 22 37.35 -11.96 25.36
C ALA A 22 36.52 -10.88 24.65
N MET A 23 36.80 -10.59 23.38
CA MET A 23 36.05 -9.61 22.60
C MET A 23 35.10 -10.34 21.64
N SER A 24 33.80 -10.12 21.80
CA SER A 24 32.78 -10.62 20.88
C SER A 24 33.15 -10.26 19.42
N PRO A 25 32.96 -11.15 18.44
CA PRO A 25 33.21 -10.86 17.02
C PRO A 25 32.52 -9.58 16.50
N ALA A 26 31.46 -9.13 17.19
CA ALA A 26 30.77 -7.87 16.91
C ALA A 26 31.65 -6.62 17.13
N LEU A 27 32.63 -6.66 18.05
CA LEU A 27 33.51 -5.53 18.39
C LEU A 27 34.73 -5.41 17.46
N LEU A 28 35.20 -6.52 16.89
CA LEU A 28 36.30 -6.48 15.91
C LEU A 28 35.81 -6.00 14.53
N GLY A 29 34.56 -6.31 14.18
CA GLY A 29 33.95 -5.89 12.91
C GLY A 29 33.72 -4.38 12.80
N THR A 30 33.53 -3.68 13.92
CA THR A 30 33.34 -2.23 13.96
C THR A 30 34.66 -1.46 13.89
N ALA A 31 35.75 -1.99 14.47
CA ALA A 31 37.05 -1.31 14.47
C ALA A 31 37.75 -1.29 13.10
N ILE A 32 37.55 -2.31 12.25
CA ILE A 32 38.21 -2.41 10.94
C ILE A 32 37.44 -1.64 9.84
N LYS A 33 36.15 -1.30 10.07
CA LYS A 33 35.31 -0.55 9.11
C LYS A 33 35.18 0.94 9.40
N ALA A 34 35.85 1.44 10.45
CA ALA A 34 35.76 2.84 10.86
C ALA A 34 36.34 3.86 9.87
N SER A 35 36.94 3.44 8.74
CA SER A 35 37.52 4.35 7.74
C SER A 35 36.69 4.54 6.46
N THR A 36 35.48 3.96 6.36
CA THR A 36 34.62 4.11 5.17
C THR A 36 33.19 4.51 5.52
N ASN A 37 32.92 5.82 5.44
CA ASN A 37 31.61 6.45 5.15
C ASN A 37 30.35 5.69 5.66
N THR A 38 30.23 5.52 6.98
CA THR A 38 29.20 4.70 7.63
C THR A 38 27.77 5.23 7.44
N ALA A 39 27.63 6.52 7.13
CA ALA A 39 26.36 7.13 6.76
C ALA A 39 25.81 6.55 5.44
N ARG A 40 26.66 6.39 4.42
CA ARG A 40 26.27 5.79 3.12
C ARG A 40 25.90 4.32 3.23
N GLU A 41 26.58 3.58 4.10
CA GLU A 41 26.29 2.15 4.34
C GLU A 41 24.89 1.91 4.93
N ARG A 42 24.29 2.90 5.60
CA ARG A 42 22.94 2.81 6.19
C ARG A 42 21.84 3.33 5.27
N VAL A 43 22.14 4.34 4.47
CA VAL A 43 21.19 4.89 3.49
C VAL A 43 20.97 3.90 2.34
N ALA A 44 21.99 3.18 1.88
CA ALA A 44 21.86 2.23 0.77
C ALA A 44 20.85 1.09 1.04
N PRO A 45 20.88 0.38 2.19
CA PRO A 45 19.87 -0.62 2.53
C PRO A 45 18.45 -0.06 2.62
N SER A 46 18.28 1.19 3.09
CA SER A 46 16.98 1.84 3.17
C SER A 46 16.30 2.00 1.80
N ALA A 47 17.08 2.02 0.71
CA ALA A 47 16.56 2.06 -0.66
C ALA A 47 15.81 0.77 -1.06
N LEU A 48 16.05 -0.34 -0.37
CA LEU A 48 15.35 -1.61 -0.58
C LEU A 48 14.16 -1.80 0.37
N ALA A 49 14.04 -0.94 1.40
CA ALA A 49 12.94 -1.01 2.35
C ALA A 49 11.59 -0.80 1.66
N LYS A 50 10.63 -1.66 2.01
CA LYS A 50 9.24 -1.69 1.54
C LYS A 50 8.26 -1.09 2.56
N SER A 51 8.71 -0.95 3.79
CA SER A 51 7.93 -0.41 4.90
C SER A 51 8.74 0.60 5.71
N TRP A 52 8.05 1.45 6.46
CA TRP A 52 8.72 2.44 7.32
C TRP A 52 9.43 1.79 8.51
N THR A 53 8.96 0.62 8.95
CA THR A 53 9.60 -0.18 9.99
C THR A 53 10.95 -0.73 9.51
N GLU A 54 11.03 -1.18 8.25
CA GLU A 54 12.31 -1.59 7.64
C GLU A 54 13.29 -0.41 7.48
N VAL A 55 12.79 0.81 7.26
CA VAL A 55 13.64 2.01 7.28
C VAL A 55 14.16 2.27 8.69
N LEU A 56 13.31 2.07 9.71
CA LEU A 56 13.71 2.19 11.12
C LEU A 56 14.74 1.12 11.53
N ASP A 57 14.71 -0.06 10.92
CA ASP A 57 15.72 -1.11 11.13
C ASP A 57 17.12 -0.72 10.63
N CYS A 58 17.23 0.29 9.76
CA CYS A 58 18.51 0.84 9.31
C CYS A 58 19.13 1.82 10.33
N ILE A 59 18.38 2.21 11.37
CA ILE A 59 18.83 3.12 12.42
C ILE A 59 19.62 2.34 13.47
N PRO A 60 20.76 2.87 13.97
CA PRO A 60 21.45 2.27 15.10
C PRO A 60 20.52 2.00 16.30
N SER A 61 20.66 0.81 16.89
CA SER A 61 19.76 0.29 17.94
C SER A 61 19.56 1.26 19.11
N ALA A 62 20.62 1.98 19.48
CA ALA A 62 20.59 2.95 20.57
C ALA A 62 19.60 4.12 20.35
N TYR A 63 19.32 4.49 19.10
CA TYR A 63 18.39 5.58 18.75
C TYR A 63 17.01 5.07 18.30
N LYS A 64 16.92 3.77 17.95
CA LYS A 64 15.76 3.17 17.29
C LYS A 64 14.46 3.36 18.06
N GLU A 65 14.47 3.02 19.35
CA GLU A 65 13.28 3.09 20.21
C GLU A 65 12.80 4.53 20.43
N ALA A 66 13.75 5.45 20.64
CA ALA A 66 13.43 6.87 20.82
C ALA A 66 12.82 7.49 19.55
N LEU A 67 13.31 7.09 18.38
CA LEU A 67 12.86 7.60 17.08
C LEU A 67 11.61 6.90 16.53
N HIS A 68 11.22 5.76 17.08
CA HIS A 68 10.09 4.96 16.59
C HIS A 68 8.79 5.78 16.47
N LYS A 69 8.45 6.57 17.51
CA LYS A 69 7.25 7.42 17.50
C LYS A 69 7.30 8.49 16.40
N SER A 70 8.47 9.10 16.19
CA SER A 70 8.66 10.14 15.18
C SER A 70 8.57 9.58 13.76
N PHE A 71 9.16 8.41 13.49
CA PHE A 71 9.05 7.74 12.20
C PHE A 71 7.61 7.27 11.91
N LYS A 72 6.88 6.84 12.94
CA LYS A 72 5.45 6.52 12.82
C LYS A 72 4.61 7.76 12.49
N ASP A 73 4.92 8.92 13.09
CA ASP A 73 4.23 10.19 12.77
C ASP A 73 4.55 10.63 11.33
N LEU A 74 5.81 10.58 10.90
CA LEU A 74 6.22 10.84 9.52
C LEU A 74 5.45 9.96 8.52
N HIS A 75 5.34 8.66 8.81
CA HIS A 75 4.57 7.73 8.01
C HIS A 75 3.09 8.12 7.91
N SER A 76 2.49 8.54 9.03
CA SER A 76 1.09 8.99 9.09
C SER A 76 0.88 10.27 8.27
N ARG A 77 1.81 11.23 8.36
CA ARG A 77 1.80 12.47 7.56
C ARG A 77 1.90 12.17 6.06
N ALA A 78 2.87 11.34 5.69
CA ALA A 78 3.06 10.89 4.30
C ALA A 78 1.79 10.20 3.75
N LEU A 79 1.17 9.33 4.56
CA LEU A 79 -0.05 8.64 4.17
C LEU A 79 -1.20 9.63 3.90
N LYS A 80 -1.42 10.60 4.79
CA LYS A 80 -2.48 11.60 4.62
C LYS A 80 -2.23 12.49 3.41
N PHE A 81 -1.00 12.98 3.24
CA PHE A 81 -0.62 13.82 2.10
C PHE A 81 -0.86 13.12 0.76
N HIS A 82 -0.25 11.95 0.54
CA HIS A 82 -0.35 11.25 -0.76
C HIS A 82 -1.78 10.73 -1.04
N ASN A 83 -2.56 10.39 0.00
CA ASN A 83 -3.96 10.04 -0.18
C ASN A 83 -4.83 11.25 -0.56
N CYS A 84 -4.54 12.43 0.03
CA CYS A 84 -5.22 13.67 -0.31
C CYS A 84 -4.87 14.11 -1.74
N GLU A 85 -3.59 14.05 -2.12
CA GLU A 85 -3.10 14.29 -3.49
C GLU A 85 -3.81 13.40 -4.50
N ALA A 86 -3.83 12.08 -4.27
CA ALA A 86 -4.52 11.15 -5.17
C ALA A 86 -6.05 11.36 -5.22
N ALA A 87 -6.67 11.87 -4.15
CA ALA A 87 -8.09 12.19 -4.15
C ALA A 87 -8.37 13.49 -4.92
N TYR A 88 -7.52 14.50 -4.76
CA TYR A 88 -7.58 15.76 -5.50
C TYR A 88 -7.38 15.53 -7.00
N GLU A 89 -6.34 14.77 -7.40
CA GLU A 89 -6.11 14.43 -8.81
C GLU A 89 -7.28 13.69 -9.45
N LYS A 90 -7.93 12.76 -8.72
CA LYS A 90 -9.12 12.06 -9.21
C LYS A 90 -10.31 13.00 -9.41
N LEU A 91 -10.50 13.94 -8.49
CA LEU A 91 -11.58 14.93 -8.57
C LEU A 91 -11.29 15.97 -9.65
N HIS A 92 -10.03 16.29 -9.90
CA HIS A 92 -9.64 17.14 -11.02
C HIS A 92 -9.80 16.40 -12.37
N ALA A 93 -9.37 15.14 -12.46
CA ALA A 93 -9.52 14.35 -13.68
C ALA A 93 -10.99 14.07 -14.04
N GLY A 94 -11.84 13.81 -13.04
CA GLY A 94 -13.28 13.58 -13.26
C GLY A 94 -14.02 14.76 -13.86
N GLN A 95 -13.50 15.99 -13.69
CA GLN A 95 -14.06 17.20 -14.31
C GLN A 95 -13.98 17.11 -15.85
N ASN A 96 -12.89 16.53 -16.38
CA ASN A 96 -12.69 16.34 -17.81
C ASN A 96 -13.51 15.16 -18.37
N ASP A 97 -13.74 14.13 -17.56
CA ASP A 97 -14.51 12.94 -17.95
C ASP A 97 -16.05 13.15 -17.90
N ALA A 98 -16.50 14.37 -17.59
CA ALA A 98 -17.91 14.75 -17.44
C ALA A 98 -18.73 13.85 -16.49
N LYS A 99 -18.06 13.17 -15.56
CA LYS A 99 -18.69 12.23 -14.63
C LYS A 99 -18.78 12.87 -13.25
N PRO A 100 -19.98 13.13 -12.68
CA PRO A 100 -20.11 13.80 -11.39
C PRO A 100 -19.25 13.14 -10.29
N PRO A 101 -18.67 13.93 -9.38
CA PRO A 101 -17.84 13.42 -8.30
C PRO A 101 -18.68 12.52 -7.39
N PRO A 102 -18.08 11.49 -6.75
CA PRO A 102 -18.82 10.47 -6.01
C PRO A 102 -19.88 10.99 -5.02
N PRO A 103 -19.65 12.10 -4.28
CA PRO A 103 -20.64 12.64 -3.34
C PRO A 103 -21.94 13.13 -3.99
N VAL A 104 -21.90 13.65 -5.22
CA VAL A 104 -23.09 14.16 -5.94
C VAL A 104 -23.50 13.26 -7.11
N GLN A 105 -22.75 12.19 -7.40
CA GLN A 105 -23.09 11.21 -8.43
C GLN A 105 -24.45 10.52 -8.17
N GLY A 106 -24.87 10.39 -6.91
CA GLY A 106 -26.18 9.84 -6.53
C GLY A 106 -27.33 10.85 -6.53
N LEU A 107 -27.05 12.13 -6.80
CA LEU A 107 -28.06 13.17 -6.78
C LEU A 107 -28.75 13.23 -8.15
N HIS A 108 -29.92 12.60 -8.24
CA HIS A 108 -30.72 12.63 -9.45
C HIS A 108 -31.41 13.97 -9.64
N GLU A 109 -31.66 14.32 -10.89
CA GLU A 109 -32.51 15.45 -11.23
C GLU A 109 -33.89 15.28 -10.57
N PRO A 110 -34.43 16.31 -9.89
CA PRO A 110 -35.75 16.23 -9.27
C PRO A 110 -36.82 15.92 -10.31
N HIS A 111 -37.54 14.81 -10.12
CA HIS A 111 -38.64 14.44 -11.01
C HIS A 111 -39.95 15.08 -10.53
N TRP A 112 -40.45 16.06 -11.28
CA TRP A 112 -41.72 16.71 -11.00
C TRP A 112 -42.86 16.05 -11.76
N GLN A 113 -43.89 15.63 -11.02
CA GLN A 113 -45.11 15.08 -11.61
C GLN A 113 -45.97 16.23 -12.15
N VAL A 114 -46.01 16.33 -13.47
CA VAL A 114 -46.86 17.26 -14.22
C VAL A 114 -47.73 16.49 -15.20
N THR A 115 -48.92 17.04 -15.50
CA THR A 115 -49.80 16.46 -16.51
C THR A 115 -49.11 16.45 -17.86
N LYS A 116 -49.39 15.42 -18.68
CA LYS A 116 -48.74 15.23 -19.98
C LYS A 116 -48.93 16.46 -20.89
N GLU A 117 -50.14 16.99 -20.95
CA GLU A 117 -50.49 18.17 -21.74
C GLU A 117 -49.73 19.43 -21.30
N PHE A 118 -49.52 19.60 -19.98
CA PHE A 118 -48.75 20.73 -19.48
C PHE A 118 -47.26 20.56 -19.77
N ARG A 119 -46.73 19.35 -19.60
CA ARG A 119 -45.33 19.02 -19.93
C ARG A 119 -45.00 19.34 -21.40
N ASP A 120 -45.91 19.01 -22.31
CA ASP A 120 -45.74 19.22 -23.75
C ASP A 120 -46.02 20.67 -24.18
N SER A 121 -46.58 21.50 -23.28
CA SER A 121 -46.75 22.93 -23.51
C SER A 121 -45.41 23.69 -23.45
N GLU A 122 -45.32 24.81 -24.15
CA GLU A 122 -44.14 25.69 -24.14
C GLU A 122 -43.78 26.15 -22.71
N LYS A 123 -44.80 26.50 -21.91
CA LYS A 123 -44.61 26.91 -20.51
C LYS A 123 -44.11 25.77 -19.64
N GLY A 124 -44.65 24.56 -19.79
CA GLY A 124 -44.22 23.41 -19.00
C GLY A 124 -42.81 22.95 -19.37
N THR A 125 -42.47 22.97 -20.66
CA THR A 125 -41.12 22.66 -21.14
C THR A 125 -40.10 23.65 -20.57
N SER A 126 -40.38 24.95 -20.66
CA SER A 126 -39.50 25.99 -20.09
C SER A 126 -39.27 25.81 -18.59
N ARG A 127 -40.33 25.54 -17.80
CA ARG A 127 -40.18 25.35 -16.35
C ARG A 127 -39.41 24.08 -15.98
N LEU A 128 -39.60 22.99 -16.72
CA LEU A 128 -38.81 21.78 -16.51
C LEU A 128 -37.34 21.98 -16.89
N GLN A 129 -37.07 22.76 -17.94
CA GLN A 129 -35.71 23.17 -18.29
C GLN A 129 -35.07 24.05 -17.22
N ASP A 130 -35.82 25.00 -16.62
CA ASP A 130 -35.33 25.81 -15.49
C ASP A 130 -34.88 24.92 -14.32
N ILE A 131 -35.65 23.87 -14.01
CA ILE A 131 -35.34 22.91 -12.94
C ILE A 131 -34.11 22.08 -13.29
N ALA A 132 -34.03 21.57 -14.52
CA ALA A 132 -32.87 20.81 -14.99
C ALA A 132 -31.59 21.68 -14.94
N ALA A 133 -31.68 22.93 -15.39
CA ALA A 133 -30.60 23.90 -15.32
C ALA A 133 -30.16 24.20 -13.89
N ALA A 134 -31.11 24.37 -12.96
CA ALA A 134 -30.82 24.58 -11.54
C ALA A 134 -30.09 23.38 -10.91
N HIS A 135 -30.48 22.15 -11.26
CA HIS A 135 -29.79 20.93 -10.81
C HIS A 135 -28.37 20.85 -11.35
N GLN A 136 -28.16 21.09 -12.65
CA GLN A 136 -26.83 21.11 -13.24
C GLN A 136 -25.94 22.19 -12.61
N ASN A 137 -26.49 23.38 -12.36
CA ASN A 137 -25.76 24.44 -11.68
C ASN A 137 -25.31 24.03 -10.27
N TYR A 138 -26.20 23.38 -9.50
CA TYR A 138 -25.84 22.83 -8.19
C TYR A 138 -24.69 21.81 -8.29
N VAL A 139 -24.76 20.87 -9.24
CA VAL A 139 -23.72 19.85 -9.43
C VAL A 139 -22.37 20.49 -9.74
N THR A 140 -22.34 21.50 -10.61
CA THR A 140 -21.11 22.25 -10.96
C THR A 140 -20.56 23.01 -9.76
N LEU A 141 -21.40 23.78 -9.05
CA LEU A 141 -20.96 24.53 -7.87
C LEU A 141 -20.46 23.61 -6.75
N ALA A 142 -21.12 22.47 -6.53
CA ALA A 142 -20.68 21.46 -5.58
C ALA A 142 -19.33 20.83 -5.98
N TRP A 143 -19.07 20.68 -7.28
CA TRP A 143 -17.78 20.21 -7.79
C TRP A 143 -16.68 21.22 -7.48
N GLU A 144 -16.88 22.48 -7.84
CA GLU A 144 -15.92 23.58 -7.64
C GLU A 144 -15.59 23.76 -6.16
N ALA A 145 -16.61 23.83 -5.30
CA ALA A 145 -16.43 23.89 -3.85
C ALA A 145 -15.68 22.65 -3.32
N GLY A 146 -15.94 21.47 -3.91
CA GLY A 146 -15.22 20.24 -3.59
C GLY A 146 -13.73 20.29 -3.97
N LEU A 147 -13.40 20.86 -5.13
CA LEU A 147 -12.03 21.10 -5.57
C LEU A 147 -11.31 22.06 -4.63
N GLU A 148 -11.95 23.18 -4.29
CA GLU A 148 -11.39 24.18 -3.37
C GLU A 148 -11.13 23.58 -1.99
N LEU A 149 -12.10 22.84 -1.43
CA LEU A 149 -11.95 22.16 -0.16
C LEU A 149 -10.77 21.18 -0.17
N LYS A 150 -10.67 20.35 -1.23
CA LYS A 150 -9.56 19.40 -1.37
C LYS A 150 -8.22 20.08 -1.64
N GLY A 151 -8.20 21.18 -2.38
CA GLY A 151 -7.01 22.00 -2.60
C GLY A 151 -6.50 22.61 -1.29
N ALA A 152 -7.40 23.14 -0.46
CA ALA A 152 -7.04 23.65 0.86
C ALA A 152 -6.54 22.53 1.81
N GLU A 153 -7.18 21.37 1.80
CA GLU A 153 -6.73 20.19 2.55
C GLU A 153 -5.33 19.71 2.09
N LEU A 154 -5.07 19.73 0.79
CA LEU A 154 -3.77 19.40 0.20
C LEU A 154 -2.70 20.38 0.69
N ALA A 155 -2.94 21.68 0.62
CA ALA A 155 -2.03 22.71 1.08
C ALA A 155 -1.72 22.57 2.58
N PHE A 156 -2.74 22.27 3.39
CA PHE A 156 -2.56 21.98 4.81
C PHE A 156 -1.61 20.79 5.05
N HIS A 157 -1.76 19.70 4.29
CA HIS A 157 -0.89 18.55 4.40
C HIS A 157 0.51 18.79 3.82
N GLN A 158 0.63 19.58 2.75
CA GLN A 158 1.90 19.95 2.14
C GLN A 158 2.80 20.67 3.15
N ASN A 159 2.27 21.65 3.88
CA ASN A 159 2.99 22.37 4.93
C ASN A 159 3.54 21.45 6.02
N ARG A 160 2.86 20.34 6.31
CA ARG A 160 3.26 19.36 7.34
C ARG A 160 4.28 18.33 6.87
N VAL A 161 4.51 18.24 5.57
CA VAL A 161 5.51 17.36 4.92
C VAL A 161 6.82 18.11 4.69
N LEU A 162 6.83 19.45 4.74
CA LEU A 162 8.04 20.27 4.66
C LEU A 162 9.04 19.88 5.74
N THR A 163 10.33 19.83 5.37
CA THR A 163 11.44 19.44 6.25
C THR A 163 11.47 20.27 7.54
N GLU A 164 11.18 21.57 7.44
CA GLU A 164 11.11 22.49 8.57
C GLU A 164 10.10 22.06 9.65
N SER A 165 9.01 21.38 9.26
CA SER A 165 7.97 20.96 10.20
C SER A 165 8.37 19.75 11.06
N TRP A 166 9.17 18.83 10.51
CA TRP A 166 9.42 17.53 11.14
C TRP A 166 10.88 17.28 11.51
N TRP A 167 11.84 17.99 10.92
CA TRP A 167 13.26 17.77 11.16
C TRP A 167 13.71 18.24 12.55
N PRO A 168 13.42 19.48 13.01
CA PRO A 168 13.87 19.95 14.32
C PRO A 168 13.51 19.03 15.50
N PRO A 169 12.27 18.51 15.64
CA PRO A 169 11.94 17.62 16.76
C PRO A 169 12.64 16.26 16.66
N ILE A 170 12.96 15.77 15.46
CA ILE A 170 13.69 14.51 15.27
C ILE A 170 15.15 14.67 15.65
N LEU A 171 15.78 15.78 15.24
CA LEU A 171 17.15 16.11 15.60
C LEU A 171 17.29 16.22 17.13
N ALA A 172 16.39 16.95 17.78
CA ALA A 172 16.39 17.09 19.24
C ALA A 172 16.32 15.73 19.98
N ILE A 173 15.57 14.75 19.45
CA ILE A 173 15.52 13.40 20.03
C ILE A 173 16.85 12.67 19.82
N ALA A 174 17.47 12.79 18.64
CA ALA A 174 18.76 12.19 18.37
C ALA A 174 19.86 12.76 19.30
N ASP A 175 19.87 14.07 19.50
CA ASP A 175 20.81 14.75 20.39
C ASP A 175 20.57 14.37 21.86
N ASP A 176 19.31 14.31 22.31
CA ASP A 176 18.96 13.88 23.68
C ASP A 176 19.42 12.44 23.97
N VAL A 177 19.20 11.53 23.01
CA VAL A 177 19.67 10.15 23.14
C VAL A 177 21.18 10.10 23.23
N TYR A 178 21.89 10.85 22.37
CA TYR A 178 23.35 10.91 22.37
C TYR A 178 23.92 11.46 23.69
N ASN A 179 23.30 12.51 24.25
CA ASN A 179 23.71 13.11 25.51
C ASN A 179 23.52 12.19 26.72
N LYS A 180 22.58 11.23 26.64
CA LYS A 180 22.30 10.24 27.69
C LYS A 180 23.18 9.00 27.61
N MET A 181 23.88 8.76 26.50
CA MET A 181 24.77 7.59 26.38
C MET A 181 25.99 7.73 27.28
N ASP A 182 26.49 6.60 27.81
CA ASP A 182 27.83 6.58 28.40
C ASP A 182 28.87 6.66 27.28
N ARG A 183 29.59 7.78 27.23
CA ARG A 183 30.52 8.10 26.14
C ARG A 183 31.95 7.68 26.46
N ARG A 184 32.20 7.10 27.63
CA ARG A 184 33.55 6.78 28.11
C ARG A 184 34.04 5.45 27.54
N GLY A 185 35.08 5.51 26.72
CA GLY A 185 35.81 4.34 26.25
C GLY A 185 37.14 4.17 26.99
N PRO A 186 37.61 2.94 27.20
CA PRO A 186 38.93 2.69 27.76
C PRO A 186 40.00 3.15 26.75
N ARG A 187 40.85 4.09 27.16
CA ARG A 187 42.05 4.47 26.41
C ARG A 187 43.26 3.93 27.16
N VAL A 188 43.94 2.97 26.55
CA VAL A 188 45.20 2.45 27.06
C VAL A 188 46.28 3.47 26.75
N ILE A 189 46.96 3.97 27.78
CA ILE A 189 48.16 4.79 27.62
C ILE A 189 49.34 3.81 27.67
N PRO A 190 50.13 3.66 26.59
CA PRO A 190 51.28 2.76 26.62
C PRO A 190 52.25 3.25 27.69
N ALA A 191 52.64 2.34 28.58
CA ALA A 191 53.65 2.63 29.58
C ALA A 191 55.00 2.85 28.90
N VAL A 192 55.70 3.90 29.30
CA VAL A 192 57.14 4.05 29.03
C VAL A 192 57.87 3.08 29.97
N GLU A 193 58.96 2.48 29.49
CA GLU A 193 59.71 1.38 30.13
C GLU A 193 59.63 1.33 31.66
N GLY A 194 59.05 0.25 32.20
CA GLY A 194 59.03 -0.05 33.64
C GLY A 194 57.77 0.34 34.42
N GLN A 195 56.77 1.00 33.82
CA GLN A 195 55.49 1.30 34.48
C GLN A 195 54.34 0.37 34.06
N GLU A 196 53.36 0.20 34.96
CA GLU A 196 52.13 -0.54 34.69
C GLU A 196 51.25 0.21 33.67
N MET A 197 50.53 -0.52 32.82
CA MET A 197 49.60 0.08 31.85
C MET A 197 48.44 0.79 32.56
N THR A 198 48.35 2.11 32.42
CA THR A 198 47.22 2.89 32.94
C THR A 198 46.09 2.95 31.91
N VAL A 199 44.91 2.43 32.30
CA VAL A 199 43.68 2.55 31.50
C VAL A 199 42.91 3.79 31.98
N VAL A 200 42.82 4.81 31.12
CA VAL A 200 42.04 6.03 31.41
C VAL A 200 40.76 6.01 30.57
N TYR A 201 39.62 6.20 31.23
CA TYR A 201 38.33 6.34 30.55
C TYR A 201 38.19 7.77 30.01
N LYS A 202 38.22 7.92 28.68
CA LYS A 202 38.01 9.20 27.99
C LYS A 202 36.82 9.12 27.05
N GLU A 203 36.27 10.27 26.68
CA GLU A 203 35.22 10.31 25.66
C GLU A 203 35.70 9.65 24.36
N SER A 204 34.91 8.71 23.87
CA SER A 204 35.22 7.95 22.67
C SER A 204 35.05 8.84 21.44
N ALA A 205 36.14 9.13 20.74
CA ALA A 205 36.12 9.83 19.46
C ALA A 205 35.27 9.10 18.39
N ILE A 206 35.16 7.78 18.51
CA ILE A 206 34.36 6.94 17.63
C ILE A 206 32.88 7.25 17.80
N LEU A 207 32.39 7.33 19.04
CA LEU A 207 30.97 7.63 19.31
C LEU A 207 30.58 9.04 18.84
N ILE A 208 31.49 10.01 18.98
CA ILE A 208 31.29 11.37 18.47
C ILE A 208 31.13 11.34 16.94
N GLN A 209 32.00 10.62 16.24
CA GLN A 209 31.94 10.53 14.79
C GLN A 209 30.70 9.76 14.32
N GLU A 210 30.37 8.65 14.96
CA GLU A 210 29.18 7.85 14.64
C GLU A 210 27.88 8.65 14.79
N HIS A 211 27.79 9.49 15.82
CA HIS A 211 26.64 10.36 16.02
C HIS A 211 26.54 11.43 14.91
N LYS A 212 27.65 12.06 14.53
CA LYS A 212 27.69 13.03 13.42
C LYS A 212 27.26 12.40 12.10
N ASP A 213 27.86 11.25 11.76
CA ASP A 213 27.52 10.48 10.55
C ASP A 213 26.03 10.08 10.56
N PHE A 214 25.50 9.70 11.72
CA PHE A 214 24.09 9.34 11.89
C PHE A 214 23.16 10.53 11.66
N VAL A 215 23.45 11.69 12.28
CA VAL A 215 22.65 12.91 12.13
C VAL A 215 22.66 13.39 10.67
N GLU A 216 23.79 13.29 9.96
CA GLU A 216 23.88 13.63 8.54
C GLU A 216 23.04 12.69 7.65
N GLY A 217 23.00 11.40 7.99
CA GLY A 217 22.22 10.39 7.25
C GLY A 217 20.71 10.38 7.57
N LEU A 218 20.31 10.88 8.74
CA LEU A 218 18.95 10.77 9.26
C LEU A 218 17.86 11.45 8.39
N PRO A 219 18.07 12.64 7.80
CA PRO A 219 17.12 13.24 6.86
C PRO A 219 16.82 12.34 5.67
N ASN A 220 17.83 11.66 5.12
CA ASN A 220 17.66 10.74 3.98
C ASN A 220 16.77 9.54 4.34
N LEU A 221 16.93 9.00 5.56
CA LEU A 221 16.04 7.95 6.08
C LEU A 221 14.60 8.47 6.26
N CYS A 222 14.42 9.70 6.74
CA CYS A 222 13.10 10.31 6.86
C CYS A 222 12.44 10.52 5.48
N LEU A 223 13.17 11.07 4.51
CA LEU A 223 12.71 11.22 3.13
C LEU A 223 12.35 9.88 2.48
N ARG A 224 13.07 8.82 2.81
CA ARG A 224 12.75 7.46 2.34
C ARG A 224 11.36 7.00 2.79
N VAL A 225 10.93 7.34 4.01
CA VAL A 225 9.57 7.05 4.49
C VAL A 225 8.51 7.69 3.60
N PHE A 226 8.71 8.95 3.19
CA PHE A 226 7.82 9.63 2.25
C PHE A 226 7.83 8.98 0.87
N ALA A 227 9.02 8.61 0.37
CA ALA A 227 9.18 7.98 -0.94
C ALA A 227 8.46 6.61 -1.03
N ILE A 228 8.53 5.79 0.02
CA ILE A 228 7.83 4.49 0.07
C ILE A 228 6.31 4.69 -0.07
N LYS A 229 5.76 5.73 0.57
CA LYS A 229 4.32 6.02 0.45
C LYS A 229 3.93 6.53 -0.92
N LYS A 230 4.70 7.45 -1.50
CA LYS A 230 4.49 7.90 -2.88
C LYS A 230 4.49 6.72 -3.84
N ALA A 231 5.49 5.84 -3.74
CA ALA A 231 5.60 4.65 -4.58
C ALA A 231 4.39 3.71 -4.44
N ARG A 232 3.84 3.55 -3.23
CA ARG A 232 2.63 2.74 -3.01
C ARG A 232 1.39 3.35 -3.67
N VAL A 233 1.19 4.65 -3.54
CA VAL A 233 0.06 5.35 -4.19
C VAL A 233 0.16 5.25 -5.71
N VAL A 234 1.35 5.46 -6.28
CA VAL A 234 1.61 5.29 -7.71
C VAL A 234 1.36 3.84 -8.16
N ALA A 235 1.82 2.86 -7.39
CA ALA A 235 1.58 1.45 -7.70
C ALA A 235 0.09 1.10 -7.69
N ASP A 236 -0.69 1.62 -6.74
CA ASP A 236 -2.13 1.38 -6.66
C ASP A 236 -2.89 2.10 -7.79
N ALA A 237 -2.46 3.31 -8.18
CA ALA A 237 -2.97 4.00 -9.37
C ALA A 237 -2.68 3.20 -10.66
N ASN A 238 -1.47 2.67 -10.81
CA ASN A 238 -1.09 1.84 -11.96
C ASN A 238 -1.88 0.52 -12.02
N LYS A 239 -2.17 -0.10 -10.87
CA LYS A 239 -3.05 -1.29 -10.82
C LYS A 239 -4.45 -0.96 -11.31
N LEU A 240 -5.01 0.19 -10.91
CA LEU A 240 -6.33 0.65 -11.38
C LEU A 240 -6.32 0.90 -12.89
N ARG A 241 -5.31 1.59 -13.42
CA ARG A 241 -5.15 1.81 -14.87
C ARG A 241 -5.06 0.51 -15.65
N ARG A 242 -4.24 -0.45 -15.19
CA ARG A 242 -4.14 -1.77 -15.82
C ARG A 242 -5.45 -2.54 -15.79
N LYS A 243 -6.21 -2.44 -14.69
CA LYS A 243 -7.55 -3.05 -14.61
C LYS A 243 -8.54 -2.42 -15.58
N ALA A 244 -8.49 -1.10 -15.78
CA ALA A 244 -9.33 -0.42 -16.77
C ALA A 244 -9.01 -0.91 -18.19
N VAL A 245 -7.72 -0.91 -18.58
CA VAL A 245 -7.30 -1.41 -19.89
C VAL A 245 -7.68 -2.88 -20.12
N LEU A 246 -7.53 -3.73 -19.09
CA LEU A 246 -7.96 -5.14 -19.18
C LEU A 246 -9.47 -5.29 -19.34
N LYS A 247 -10.25 -4.41 -18.71
CA LYS A 247 -11.71 -4.41 -18.86
C LYS A 247 -12.09 -3.98 -20.29
N ASP A 248 -11.50 -2.90 -20.79
CA ASP A 248 -11.79 -2.40 -22.14
C ASP A 248 -11.41 -3.44 -23.20
N ALA A 249 -10.26 -4.11 -23.04
CA ALA A 249 -9.85 -5.20 -23.93
C ALA A 249 -10.82 -6.40 -23.87
N ALA A 250 -11.28 -6.79 -22.68
CA ALA A 250 -12.25 -7.87 -22.53
C ALA A 250 -13.63 -7.51 -23.12
N ASP A 251 -14.07 -6.26 -22.96
CA ASP A 251 -15.33 -5.77 -23.53
C ASP A 251 -15.26 -5.77 -25.08
N VAL A 252 -14.10 -5.44 -25.67
CA VAL A 252 -13.86 -5.53 -27.13
C VAL A 252 -13.86 -6.99 -27.62
N ASP A 253 -13.20 -7.91 -26.90
CA ASP A 253 -13.17 -9.33 -27.29
C ASP A 253 -14.56 -9.99 -27.18
N MET A 254 -15.39 -9.58 -26.21
CA MET A 254 -16.78 -10.04 -26.10
C MET A 254 -17.70 -9.40 -27.16
N ALA A 255 -17.46 -8.14 -27.53
CA ALA A 255 -18.18 -7.47 -28.61
C ALA A 255 -17.86 -8.11 -29.98
N ASN A 256 -16.60 -8.51 -30.21
CA ASN A 256 -16.18 -9.25 -31.40
C ASN A 256 -16.52 -10.76 -31.34
N GLY A 257 -16.84 -11.27 -30.15
CA GLY A 257 -17.15 -12.67 -29.88
C GLY A 257 -18.53 -13.14 -30.33
N THR A 258 -19.31 -12.31 -31.04
CA THR A 258 -20.63 -12.73 -31.55
C THR A 258 -20.55 -13.77 -32.68
N ASN A 259 -19.36 -14.13 -33.17
CA ASN A 259 -19.17 -15.17 -34.21
C ASN A 259 -17.94 -16.10 -34.02
N THR A 260 -17.41 -16.26 -32.81
CA THR A 260 -16.31 -17.22 -32.58
C THR A 260 -16.75 -18.37 -31.68
N ASP A 261 -16.89 -19.55 -32.29
CA ASP A 261 -17.15 -20.82 -31.62
C ASP A 261 -16.26 -20.99 -30.37
N SER A 262 -16.89 -21.29 -29.24
CA SER A 262 -16.24 -21.36 -27.92
C SER A 262 -15.04 -22.33 -27.83
N ASN A 263 -14.87 -23.20 -28.83
CA ASN A 263 -13.77 -24.13 -28.95
C ASN A 263 -12.47 -23.46 -29.44
N VAL A 264 -12.55 -22.42 -30.27
CA VAL A 264 -11.38 -21.68 -30.78
C VAL A 264 -10.76 -20.84 -29.68
N VAL A 265 -11.60 -20.17 -28.89
CA VAL A 265 -11.16 -19.39 -27.71
C VAL A 265 -10.51 -20.29 -26.66
N LYS A 266 -11.06 -21.47 -26.40
CA LYS A 266 -10.44 -22.46 -25.49
C LYS A 266 -9.08 -22.94 -25.99
N ALA A 267 -8.92 -23.16 -27.30
CA ALA A 267 -7.65 -23.58 -27.89
C ALA A 267 -6.57 -22.48 -27.80
N MET A 268 -6.94 -21.21 -28.04
CA MET A 268 -6.02 -20.08 -27.89
C MET A 268 -5.60 -19.87 -26.44
N VAL A 269 -6.53 -19.93 -25.49
CA VAL A 269 -6.22 -19.82 -24.06
C VAL A 269 -5.30 -20.94 -23.60
N GLN A 270 -5.52 -22.19 -24.04
CA GLN A 270 -4.63 -23.31 -23.71
C GLN A 270 -3.24 -23.16 -24.34
N ALA A 271 -3.13 -22.61 -25.55
CA ALA A 271 -1.85 -22.36 -26.20
C ALA A 271 -1.05 -21.27 -25.47
N GLU A 272 -1.72 -20.20 -25.02
CA GLU A 272 -1.07 -19.09 -24.31
C GLU A 272 -0.65 -19.48 -22.88
N VAL A 273 -1.47 -20.28 -22.18
CA VAL A 273 -1.12 -20.88 -20.88
C VAL A 273 0.08 -21.83 -21.02
N ARG A 274 0.14 -22.64 -22.08
CA ARG A 274 1.31 -23.51 -22.35
C ARG A 274 2.57 -22.69 -22.65
N LYS A 275 2.47 -21.60 -23.41
CA LYS A 275 3.59 -20.67 -23.63
C LYS A 275 4.07 -20.06 -22.33
N PHE A 276 3.17 -19.60 -21.46
CA PHE A 276 3.53 -19.01 -20.17
C PHE A 276 4.20 -20.01 -19.23
N LEU A 277 3.72 -21.26 -19.20
CA LEU A 277 4.32 -22.35 -18.42
C LEU A 277 5.69 -22.78 -18.97
N SER A 278 5.87 -22.78 -20.29
CA SER A 278 7.16 -23.11 -20.92
C SER A 278 8.23 -22.03 -20.72
N LYS A 279 7.83 -20.76 -20.56
CA LYS A 279 8.74 -19.63 -20.32
C LYS A 279 9.13 -19.43 -18.85
N ASN A 280 8.56 -20.20 -17.92
CA ASN A 280 8.89 -20.13 -16.49
C ASN A 280 9.16 -21.54 -15.91
N PRO A 281 10.31 -22.17 -16.20
CA PRO A 281 10.62 -23.53 -15.73
C PRO A 281 10.94 -23.65 -14.23
N GLN A 282 10.85 -22.56 -13.44
CA GLN A 282 11.38 -22.50 -12.07
C GLN A 282 10.34 -22.53 -10.94
N GLN A 283 9.11 -22.98 -11.17
CA GLN A 283 8.14 -23.22 -10.08
C GLN A 283 7.60 -24.66 -9.96
N THR A 284 8.41 -25.66 -10.31
CA THR A 284 8.12 -27.06 -9.96
C THR A 284 9.28 -27.71 -9.22
N LYS A 285 9.48 -27.30 -7.96
CA LYS A 285 9.94 -28.22 -6.91
C LYS A 285 8.75 -28.50 -5.99
N GLY A 286 7.87 -29.37 -6.47
CA GLY A 286 6.80 -29.99 -5.72
C GLY A 286 6.80 -31.48 -6.06
N THR A 287 7.20 -32.26 -5.06
CA THR A 287 7.16 -33.72 -4.84
C THR A 287 6.51 -34.61 -5.92
N PRO A 288 7.14 -35.74 -6.33
CA PRO A 288 6.61 -36.65 -7.34
C PRO A 288 5.33 -37.39 -6.87
N PRO A 289 4.42 -37.76 -7.79
CA PRO A 289 3.15 -38.40 -7.45
C PRO A 289 3.35 -39.90 -7.15
N SER A 290 3.05 -40.29 -5.92
CA SER A 290 2.92 -41.70 -5.53
C SER A 290 1.63 -42.30 -6.10
N LYS A 291 1.76 -43.45 -6.77
CA LYS A 291 0.67 -44.27 -7.30
C LYS A 291 -0.14 -44.90 -6.17
N GLY A 292 -1.46 -44.88 -6.32
CA GLY A 292 -2.36 -45.94 -5.86
C GLY A 292 -3.06 -45.77 -4.51
N ALA A 293 -4.31 -45.27 -4.53
CA ALA A 293 -5.41 -45.81 -3.73
C ALA A 293 -6.75 -45.20 -4.20
N LYS A 294 -7.68 -46.06 -4.60
CA LYS A 294 -9.09 -45.74 -4.86
C LYS A 294 -9.76 -45.32 -3.54
N VAL A 295 -10.62 -44.28 -3.51
CA VAL A 295 -11.92 -44.25 -2.77
C VAL A 295 -12.73 -42.99 -3.14
N LYS A 296 -13.92 -43.24 -3.69
CA LYS A 296 -15.24 -42.56 -3.63
C LYS A 296 -15.34 -41.02 -3.69
N ALA A 297 -16.06 -40.56 -4.72
CA ALA A 297 -16.57 -39.20 -4.88
C ALA A 297 -17.65 -38.84 -3.85
N PRO A 298 -17.74 -37.55 -3.44
CA PRO A 298 -19.01 -36.96 -3.07
C PRO A 298 -19.41 -35.78 -3.97
N LYS A 299 -20.72 -35.70 -4.10
CA LYS A 299 -21.54 -34.76 -4.87
C LYS A 299 -21.50 -33.33 -4.31
N LEU A 300 -21.85 -32.40 -5.21
CA LEU A 300 -22.54 -31.11 -5.03
C LEU A 300 -21.74 -29.86 -4.65
N PHE A 301 -21.77 -28.95 -5.62
CA PHE A 301 -21.65 -27.51 -5.52
C PHE A 301 -22.54 -26.93 -4.42
N VAL A 302 -21.94 -26.14 -3.51
CA VAL A 302 -22.61 -25.03 -2.83
C VAL A 302 -21.66 -23.83 -2.86
N CYS A 303 -22.00 -22.84 -3.69
CA CYS A 303 -21.38 -21.53 -3.70
C CYS A 303 -21.84 -20.77 -2.44
N LYS A 304 -20.93 -20.55 -1.47
CA LYS A 304 -21.19 -19.65 -0.34
C LYS A 304 -20.58 -18.28 -0.63
N HIS A 305 -21.45 -17.33 -1.00
CA HIS A 305 -21.24 -15.91 -0.77
C HIS A 305 -20.91 -15.69 0.71
N LYS A 306 -19.77 -15.04 1.01
CA LYS A 306 -19.50 -14.53 2.36
C LYS A 306 -19.41 -13.02 2.30
N GLY A 307 -20.46 -12.39 2.79
CA GLY A 307 -20.61 -10.95 2.94
C GLY A 307 -19.77 -10.37 4.06
N LYS A 308 -19.75 -9.03 4.04
CA LYS A 308 -19.27 -8.05 5.00
C LYS A 308 -19.19 -8.57 6.44
N THR A 309 -17.97 -8.62 6.98
CA THR A 309 -17.72 -8.73 8.42
C THR A 309 -17.97 -7.38 9.09
N GLY A 310 -19.08 -7.28 9.82
CA GLY A 310 -19.32 -6.25 10.83
C GLY A 310 -18.50 -6.53 12.09
N HIS A 311 -18.02 -5.46 12.71
CA HIS A 311 -17.20 -5.48 13.93
C HIS A 311 -18.07 -5.88 15.14
N THR A 312 -17.62 -6.85 15.93
CA THR A 312 -18.17 -7.17 17.26
C THR A 312 -17.38 -6.42 18.33
N ASP A 313 -18.06 -5.92 19.37
CA ASP A 313 -17.47 -5.23 20.52
C ASP A 313 -16.94 -6.28 21.54
N PRO A 314 -15.69 -6.21 22.04
CA PRO A 314 -15.05 -7.35 22.69
C PRO A 314 -15.41 -7.56 24.18
N LYS A 315 -16.45 -6.90 24.72
CA LYS A 315 -16.81 -7.02 26.15
C LYS A 315 -18.18 -7.64 26.45
N THR A 316 -19.08 -7.84 25.50
CA THR A 316 -20.44 -8.36 25.80
C THR A 316 -20.99 -9.39 24.81
N GLY A 317 -20.30 -9.72 23.71
CA GLY A 317 -20.63 -10.87 22.87
C GLY A 317 -22.01 -10.87 22.19
N LEU A 318 -22.78 -9.79 22.27
CA LEU A 318 -24.08 -9.64 21.62
C LEU A 318 -24.00 -8.65 20.46
N ALA A 319 -24.83 -8.89 19.43
CA ALA A 319 -24.94 -8.02 18.27
C ALA A 319 -25.53 -6.64 18.67
N ALA A 320 -24.88 -5.55 18.26
CA ALA A 320 -25.39 -4.21 18.46
C ALA A 320 -26.73 -4.01 17.73
N PRO A 321 -27.80 -3.51 18.38
CA PRO A 321 -29.05 -3.20 17.70
C PRO A 321 -28.87 -2.00 16.76
N LEU A 322 -29.19 -2.19 15.48
CA LEU A 322 -29.36 -1.11 14.51
C LEU A 322 -30.57 -0.25 14.91
N HIS A 323 -30.30 0.93 15.47
CA HIS A 323 -31.30 1.98 15.65
C HIS A 323 -31.57 2.67 14.30
N TYR A 324 -32.74 2.43 13.71
CA TYR A 324 -33.33 3.29 12.68
C TYR A 324 -34.73 3.70 13.14
N GLY A 325 -35.08 4.96 12.91
CA GLY A 325 -36.34 5.63 13.28
C GLY A 325 -37.62 5.04 12.66
N PRO A 326 -38.77 5.69 12.89
CA PRO A 326 -40.04 5.01 13.13
C PRO A 326 -40.71 4.47 11.85
N LYS A 327 -41.17 3.22 11.95
CA LYS A 327 -42.02 2.54 10.96
C LYS A 327 -43.42 3.17 10.93
N GLN A 328 -43.78 3.79 9.80
CA GLN A 328 -45.18 3.98 9.43
C GLN A 328 -45.77 2.67 8.92
N LYS A 329 -46.92 2.28 9.49
CA LYS A 329 -47.85 1.28 8.95
C LYS A 329 -48.42 1.80 7.63
N GLN A 330 -48.60 0.92 6.64
CA GLN A 330 -49.91 0.73 6.00
C GLN A 330 -49.98 -0.53 5.15
N ARG A 331 -51.23 -0.96 4.95
CA ARG A 331 -51.74 -2.27 4.58
C ARG A 331 -52.54 -2.07 3.29
N ASN A 332 -52.38 -2.94 2.30
CA ASN A 332 -53.45 -3.63 1.53
C ASN A 332 -53.00 -4.04 0.11
N GLN A 333 -53.23 -5.33 -0.15
CA GLN A 333 -53.94 -5.95 -1.29
C GLN A 333 -53.57 -5.58 -2.75
N GLY A 334 -53.40 -6.63 -3.55
CA GLY A 334 -53.57 -6.58 -5.00
C GLY A 334 -52.89 -7.72 -5.74
N GLY A 335 -53.53 -8.90 -5.79
CA GLY A 335 -53.08 -10.01 -6.62
C GLY A 335 -53.18 -9.68 -8.11
N LYS A 336 -52.29 -10.24 -8.94
CA LYS A 336 -52.48 -10.31 -10.39
C LYS A 336 -51.91 -11.60 -10.98
N ASN A 337 -52.88 -12.44 -11.34
CA ASN A 337 -52.97 -13.46 -12.37
C ASN A 337 -51.73 -13.78 -13.23
N LYS A 338 -51.48 -15.10 -13.28
CA LYS A 338 -50.83 -15.83 -14.35
C LYS A 338 -51.58 -15.59 -15.68
N GLY A 339 -50.89 -15.06 -16.68
CA GLY A 339 -51.30 -15.13 -18.09
C GLY A 339 -50.23 -15.89 -18.88
N LYS A 340 -50.44 -17.19 -19.09
CA LYS A 340 -49.72 -17.98 -20.10
C LYS A 340 -50.51 -17.82 -21.42
N GLY A 341 -49.93 -17.14 -22.39
CA GLY A 341 -50.40 -17.20 -23.77
C GLY A 341 -49.95 -18.51 -24.43
N LYS A 342 -50.88 -19.24 -25.03
CA LYS A 342 -50.58 -20.18 -26.13
C LYS A 342 -51.80 -20.30 -27.06
N GLN A 343 -51.48 -20.15 -28.34
CA GLN A 343 -52.23 -20.22 -29.60
C GLN A 343 -53.44 -21.17 -29.69
N GLY A 344 -54.35 -20.86 -30.63
CA GLY A 344 -55.21 -21.85 -31.30
C GLY A 344 -56.35 -21.25 -32.13
N GLU A 345 -56.24 -21.37 -33.45
CA GLU A 345 -57.18 -21.03 -34.54
C GLU A 345 -58.66 -21.42 -34.33
N SER A 346 -59.59 -20.65 -34.92
CA SER A 346 -60.31 -21.04 -36.16
C SER A 346 -61.68 -20.33 -36.34
N SER A 347 -61.80 -19.65 -37.48
CA SER A 347 -62.92 -19.63 -38.46
C SER A 347 -64.41 -19.44 -38.09
N LYS A 348 -65.05 -18.65 -38.97
CA LYS A 348 -66.46 -18.58 -39.44
C LYS A 348 -67.29 -17.40 -38.88
N GLN A 349 -67.52 -16.33 -39.66
CA GLN A 349 -68.47 -16.11 -40.77
C GLN A 349 -69.94 -15.90 -40.37
N SER A 350 -70.52 -14.83 -40.95
CA SER A 350 -71.94 -14.49 -41.12
C SER A 350 -72.68 -13.99 -39.88
N LYS A 351 -73.45 -12.89 -39.90
CA LYS A 351 -74.09 -12.15 -41.00
C LYS A 351 -74.27 -10.69 -40.57
#